data_AF-W6TJB8-F1
#
_entry.id   AF-W6TJB8-F1
#
_cell.length_a   1.000
_cell.length_b   1.000
_cell.length_c   1.000
_cell.angle_alpha   90.00
_cell.angle_beta   90.00
_cell.angle_gamma   90.00
#
_symmetry.space_group_name_H-M   'P 1'
#
loop_
_entity.id
_entity.type
_entity.pdbx_description
1 polymer ?
#
loop_
_entity_poly.entity_id
_entity_poly.type
_entity_poly.pdbx_seq_one_letter_code
_entity_poly.pdbx_strand_id
1 'polypeptide(L)'
;MGYSYQLLRDYNSSLKFFEKAYRENKSDLILWSLAYVNYKAGDIDKSIEYINKFLEEEHESLKGDKRDDNLVQKVYLLYGNIYFERSAYEDAFNCYDKVLKINSLNPNVYVKIGDIYRKRDKDYPKARKYWREALSINPYLEEARERLKISPEDF
;
A
#
# COMPACT_ATOMS: atom_id res chain seq x y z
N MET A 1 -7.79 19.49 18.94
CA MET A 1 -7.70 20.28 17.70
C MET A 1 -6.27 20.59 17.22
N GLY A 2 -5.21 20.46 18.02
CA GLY A 2 -3.85 20.81 17.54
C GLY A 2 -3.14 19.77 16.66
N TYR A 3 -3.35 18.47 16.92
CA TYR A 3 -2.57 17.39 16.29
C TYR A 3 -2.85 17.22 14.78
N SER A 4 -4.11 17.32 14.35
CA SER A 4 -4.48 17.25 12.93
C SER A 4 -3.94 18.43 12.13
N TYR A 5 -3.97 19.64 12.68
CA TYR A 5 -3.42 20.84 12.04
C TYR A 5 -1.91 20.80 11.92
N GLN A 6 -1.21 20.24 12.91
CA GLN A 6 0.24 20.07 12.85
C GLN A 6 0.64 19.06 11.77
N LEU A 7 -0.04 17.91 11.70
CA LEU A 7 0.18 16.92 10.64
C LEU A 7 -0.06 17.50 9.24
N LEU A 8 -1.17 18.24 9.06
CA LEU A 8 -1.46 18.89 7.77
C LEU A 8 -0.41 19.94 7.39
N ARG A 9 0.12 20.68 8.37
CA ARG A 9 1.19 21.65 8.15
C ARG A 9 2.50 20.96 7.77
N ASP A 10 2.80 19.83 8.40
CA ASP A 10 4.00 19.05 8.13
C ASP A 10 3.93 18.40 6.73
N TYR A 11 2.76 17.88 6.32
CA TYR A 11 2.55 17.36 4.97
C TYR A 11 2.71 18.46 3.91
N ASN A 12 2.09 19.62 4.10
CA ASN A 12 2.21 20.73 3.15
C ASN A 12 3.65 21.24 3.00
N SER A 13 4.43 21.21 4.08
CA SER A 13 5.85 21.56 4.04
C SER A 13 6.64 20.48 3.29
N SER A 14 6.39 19.21 3.60
CA SER A 14 7.01 18.05 2.96
C SER A 14 6.73 18.00 1.45
N LEU A 15 5.50 18.31 1.02
CA LEU A 15 5.13 18.38 -0.39
C LEU A 15 5.96 19.40 -1.16
N LYS A 16 6.18 20.61 -0.61
CA LYS A 16 7.02 21.63 -1.27
C LYS A 16 8.45 21.15 -1.47
N PHE A 17 9.02 20.45 -0.49
CA PHE A 17 10.37 19.90 -0.61
C PHE A 17 10.45 18.81 -1.68
N PHE A 18 9.49 17.88 -1.69
CA PHE A 18 9.45 16.80 -2.68
C PHE A 18 9.14 17.31 -4.10
N GLU A 19 8.26 18.30 -4.26
CA GLU A 19 8.01 18.93 -5.56
C GLU A 19 9.24 19.67 -6.09
N LYS A 20 9.98 20.35 -5.22
CA LYS A 20 11.26 20.97 -5.60
C LYS A 20 12.27 19.90 -5.98
N ALA A 21 12.40 18.84 -5.18
CA ALA A 21 13.30 17.73 -5.46
C ALA A 21 12.96 17.05 -6.79
N TYR A 22 11.67 16.86 -7.10
CA TYR A 22 11.22 16.28 -8.36
C TYR A 22 11.61 17.12 -9.58
N ARG A 23 11.63 18.46 -9.44
CA ARG A 23 12.10 19.37 -10.51
C ARG A 23 13.61 19.29 -10.74
N GLU A 24 14.38 19.04 -9.69
CA GLU A 24 15.84 18.97 -9.75
C GLU A 24 16.34 17.57 -10.14
N ASN A 25 15.65 16.52 -9.69
CA ASN A 25 15.98 15.12 -9.95
C ASN A 25 14.71 14.28 -10.02
N LYS A 26 14.43 13.68 -11.18
CA LYS A 26 13.34 12.71 -11.33
C LYS A 26 13.81 11.35 -10.84
N SER A 27 13.23 10.90 -9.74
CA SER A 27 13.54 9.59 -9.16
C SER A 27 12.26 8.91 -8.70
N ASP A 28 12.19 7.60 -8.94
CA ASP A 28 11.14 6.68 -8.48
C ASP A 28 10.83 6.86 -6.99
N LEU A 29 11.87 7.10 -6.17
CA LEU A 29 11.71 7.31 -4.73
C LEU A 29 10.94 8.61 -4.43
N ILE A 30 11.20 9.68 -5.17
CA ILE A 30 10.52 10.97 -5.00
C ILE A 30 9.06 10.85 -5.42
N LEU A 31 8.77 10.14 -6.51
CA LEU A 31 7.39 9.86 -6.94
C LEU A 31 6.62 9.06 -5.89
N TRP A 32 7.23 8.01 -5.34
CA TRP A 32 6.65 7.27 -4.22
C TRP A 32 6.40 8.18 -3.00
N SER A 33 7.37 9.01 -2.61
CA SER A 33 7.22 9.94 -1.49
C SER A 33 6.08 10.94 -1.73
N LEU A 34 5.96 11.50 -2.93
CA LEU A 34 4.86 12.39 -3.30
C LEU A 34 3.51 11.68 -3.21
N ALA A 35 3.41 10.47 -3.78
CA ALA A 35 2.20 9.67 -3.71
C ALA A 35 1.78 9.38 -2.26
N TYR A 36 2.72 8.94 -1.43
CA TYR A 36 2.47 8.61 -0.03
C TYR A 36 2.07 9.82 0.80
N VAL A 37 2.76 10.95 0.64
CA VAL A 37 2.43 12.17 1.39
C VAL A 37 1.06 12.73 0.98
N ASN A 38 0.73 12.72 -0.32
CA ASN A 38 -0.61 13.13 -0.77
C ASN A 38 -1.70 12.21 -0.21
N TYR A 39 -1.47 10.88 -0.17
CA TYR A 39 -2.38 9.94 0.48
C TYR A 39 -2.58 10.27 1.97
N LYS A 40 -1.49 10.54 2.70
CA LYS A 40 -1.56 10.92 4.13
C LYS A 40 -2.17 12.30 4.37
N ALA A 41 -2.02 13.22 3.42
CA ALA A 41 -2.68 14.52 3.44
C ALA A 41 -4.18 14.44 3.14
N GLY A 42 -4.66 13.31 2.59
CA GLY A 42 -6.05 13.09 2.18
C GLY A 42 -6.33 13.44 0.72
N ASP A 43 -5.34 13.94 -0.02
CA ASP A 43 -5.43 14.25 -1.45
C ASP A 43 -5.25 12.97 -2.29
N ILE A 44 -6.25 12.10 -2.24
CA ILE A 44 -6.20 10.77 -2.88
C ILE A 44 -6.02 10.87 -4.40
N ASP A 45 -6.64 11.85 -5.05
CA ASP A 45 -6.54 11.98 -6.51
C ASP A 45 -5.12 12.32 -6.98
N LYS A 46 -4.44 13.24 -6.28
CA LYS A 46 -3.02 13.51 -6.52
C LYS A 46 -2.15 12.30 -6.20
N SER A 47 -2.48 11.55 -5.14
CA SER A 47 -1.76 10.32 -4.82
C SER A 47 -1.80 9.33 -5.99
N ILE A 48 -2.99 9.10 -6.56
CA ILE A 48 -3.16 8.24 -7.73
C ILE A 48 -2.43 8.80 -8.95
N GLU A 49 -2.46 10.12 -9.18
CA GLU A 49 -1.70 10.74 -10.27
C GLU A 49 -0.20 10.45 -10.18
N TYR A 50 0.41 10.60 -9.00
CA TYR A 50 1.82 10.29 -8.79
C TYR A 50 2.12 8.79 -8.85
N ILE A 51 1.20 7.92 -8.41
CA ILE A 51 1.31 6.47 -8.59
C ILE A 51 1.31 6.12 -10.08
N ASN A 52 0.41 6.68 -10.87
CA ASN A 52 0.35 6.40 -12.31
C ASN A 52 1.62 6.88 -13.00
N LYS A 53 2.14 8.07 -12.67
CA LYS A 53 3.44 8.53 -13.16
C LYS A 53 4.58 7.58 -12.79
N PHE A 54 4.59 7.07 -11.55
CA PHE A 54 5.58 6.07 -11.13
C PHE A 54 5.49 4.80 -12.00
N LEU A 55 4.28 4.31 -12.25
CA LEU A 55 4.07 3.08 -13.03
C LEU A 55 4.42 3.30 -14.52
N GLU A 56 4.14 4.49 -15.07
CA GLU A 56 4.56 4.88 -16.42
C GLU A 56 6.09 4.91 -16.54
N GLU A 57 6.79 5.54 -15.60
CA GLU A 57 8.26 5.58 -15.56
C GLU A 57 8.84 4.17 -15.32
N GLU A 58 8.23 3.33 -14.48
CA GLU A 58 8.61 1.91 -14.31
C GLU A 58 8.50 1.17 -15.65
N HIS A 59 7.39 1.36 -16.40
CA HIS A 59 7.18 0.74 -17.70
C HIS A 59 8.24 1.15 -18.74
N GLU A 60 8.73 2.39 -18.69
CA GLU A 60 9.83 2.86 -19.53
C GLU A 60 11.20 2.31 -19.08
N SER A 61 11.39 2.17 -17.76
CA SER A 61 12.62 1.69 -17.10
C SER A 61 12.80 0.17 -17.16
N LEU A 62 11.77 -0.59 -17.54
CA LEU A 62 11.81 -2.05 -17.80
C LEU A 62 12.87 -2.50 -18.84
N LYS A 63 13.65 -1.57 -19.41
CA LYS A 63 14.82 -1.84 -20.25
C LYS A 63 16.16 -1.93 -19.48
N GLY A 64 16.18 -1.85 -18.15
CA GLY A 64 17.42 -1.86 -17.36
C GLY A 64 17.42 -2.71 -16.08
N ASP A 65 18.63 -3.12 -15.67
CA ASP A 65 19.01 -4.04 -14.57
C ASP A 65 18.72 -3.55 -13.12
N LYS A 66 17.93 -2.48 -12.91
CA LYS A 66 17.80 -1.79 -11.61
C LYS A 66 16.34 -1.59 -11.15
N ARG A 67 15.49 -2.59 -11.29
CA ARG A 67 14.14 -2.55 -10.69
C ARG A 67 14.23 -2.67 -9.17
N ASP A 68 13.82 -1.64 -8.44
CA ASP A 68 13.64 -1.75 -6.98
C ASP A 68 12.31 -2.44 -6.67
N ASP A 69 12.35 -3.77 -6.67
CA ASP A 69 11.21 -4.63 -6.38
C ASP A 69 10.54 -4.30 -5.04
N ASN A 70 11.29 -3.79 -4.05
CA ASN A 70 10.73 -3.42 -2.76
C ASN A 70 9.94 -2.10 -2.86
N LEU A 71 10.44 -1.13 -3.62
CA LEU A 71 9.71 0.12 -3.90
C LEU A 71 8.43 -0.14 -4.68
N VAL A 72 8.51 -0.98 -5.72
CA VAL A 72 7.35 -1.36 -6.54
C VAL A 72 6.28 -2.04 -5.69
N GLN A 73 6.66 -2.97 -4.80
CA GLN A 73 5.73 -3.58 -3.84
C GLN A 73 5.01 -2.53 -2.98
N LYS A 74 5.72 -1.52 -2.46
CA LYS A 74 5.13 -0.45 -1.65
C LYS A 74 4.11 0.38 -2.44
N VAL A 75 4.43 0.71 -3.69
CA VAL A 75 3.54 1.46 -4.59
C VAL A 75 2.24 0.68 -4.85
N TYR A 76 2.34 -0.59 -5.26
CA TYR A 76 1.15 -1.42 -5.49
C TYR A 76 0.36 -1.67 -4.20
N LEU A 77 1.01 -1.81 -3.05
CA LEU A 77 0.32 -1.91 -1.75
C LEU A 77 -0.49 -0.65 -1.45
N LEU A 78 0.10 0.54 -1.63
CA LEU A 78 -0.60 1.80 -1.44
C LEU A 78 -1.77 1.94 -2.42
N TYR A 79 -1.54 1.63 -3.68
CA TYR A 79 -2.57 1.74 -4.71
C TYR A 79 -3.75 0.79 -4.44
N GLY A 80 -3.45 -0.46 -4.07
CA GLY A 80 -4.45 -1.43 -3.66
C GLY A 80 -5.23 -0.98 -2.42
N ASN A 81 -4.58 -0.35 -1.44
CA ASN A 81 -5.26 0.21 -0.27
C ASN A 81 -6.21 1.36 -0.65
N ILE A 82 -5.80 2.24 -1.57
CA ILE A 82 -6.65 3.32 -2.08
C ILE A 82 -7.89 2.74 -2.77
N TYR A 83 -7.73 1.72 -3.63
CA TYR A 83 -8.86 1.04 -4.27
C TYR A 83 -9.76 0.34 -3.26
N PHE A 84 -9.17 -0.30 -2.25
CA PHE A 84 -9.93 -0.95 -1.18
C PHE A 84 -10.78 0.06 -0.40
N GLU A 85 -10.24 1.23 -0.06
CA GLU A 85 -10.97 2.32 0.58
C GLU A 85 -12.10 2.86 -0.29
N ARG A 86 -11.88 2.92 -1.61
CA ARG A 86 -12.91 3.26 -2.61
C ARG A 86 -13.91 2.13 -2.88
N SER A 87 -13.82 1.00 -2.16
CA SER A 87 -14.63 -0.21 -2.37
C SER A 87 -14.49 -0.83 -3.77
N ALA A 88 -13.46 -0.46 -4.51
CA ALA A 88 -13.07 -1.06 -5.79
C ALA A 88 -12.24 -2.32 -5.53
N TYR A 89 -12.91 -3.37 -5.04
CA TYR A 89 -12.26 -4.57 -4.50
C TYR A 89 -11.53 -5.41 -5.56
N GLU A 90 -11.98 -5.39 -6.80
CA GLU A 90 -11.35 -6.11 -7.91
C GLU A 90 -10.01 -5.46 -8.29
N ASP A 91 -9.99 -4.13 -8.42
CA ASP A 91 -8.76 -3.37 -8.67
C ASP A 91 -7.78 -3.50 -7.51
N ALA A 92 -8.27 -3.44 -6.27
CA ALA A 92 -7.45 -3.70 -5.09
C ALA A 92 -6.81 -5.09 -5.14
N PHE A 93 -7.59 -6.12 -5.48
CA PHE A 93 -7.08 -7.48 -5.63
C PHE A 93 -6.02 -7.58 -6.72
N ASN A 94 -6.22 -6.92 -7.87
CA ASN A 94 -5.24 -6.89 -8.96
C ASN A 94 -3.92 -6.24 -8.53
N CYS A 95 -3.98 -5.14 -7.78
CA CYS A 95 -2.77 -4.51 -7.21
C CYS A 95 -2.05 -5.47 -6.24
N TYR A 96 -2.79 -6.13 -5.36
CA TYR A 96 -2.23 -7.10 -4.42
C TYR A 96 -1.63 -8.34 -5.11
N ASP A 97 -2.24 -8.83 -6.19
CA ASP A 97 -1.70 -9.90 -7.02
C ASP A 97 -0.35 -9.52 -7.64
N LYS A 98 -0.19 -8.25 -8.09
CA LYS A 98 1.10 -7.74 -8.58
C LYS A 98 2.17 -7.78 -7.48
N VAL A 99 1.83 -7.47 -6.24
CA VAL A 99 2.77 -7.58 -5.10
C VAL A 99 3.15 -9.04 -4.87
N LEU A 100 2.19 -9.97 -4.91
CA LEU A 100 2.46 -11.42 -4.73
C LEU A 100 3.31 -12.02 -5.85
N LYS A 101 3.23 -11.49 -7.07
CA LYS A 101 4.13 -11.88 -8.18
C LYS A 101 5.59 -11.49 -7.94
N ILE A 102 5.83 -10.42 -7.17
CA ILE A 102 7.17 -9.98 -6.79
C ILE A 102 7.62 -10.72 -5.53
N ASN A 103 6.74 -10.79 -4.52
CA ASN A 103 6.98 -11.47 -3.26
C ASN A 103 5.76 -12.30 -2.87
N SER A 104 5.80 -13.58 -3.20
CA SER A 104 4.72 -14.54 -2.93
C SER A 104 4.47 -14.79 -1.44
N LEU A 105 5.42 -14.39 -0.58
CA LEU A 105 5.38 -14.57 0.87
C LEU A 105 5.21 -13.25 1.60
N ASN A 106 4.56 -12.24 1.00
CA ASN A 106 4.28 -10.98 1.68
C ASN A 106 3.04 -11.10 2.60
N PRO A 107 3.20 -11.21 3.93
CA PRO A 107 2.08 -11.50 4.83
C PRO A 107 1.08 -10.34 4.88
N ASN A 108 1.51 -9.10 4.65
CA ASN A 108 0.61 -7.95 4.62
C ASN A 108 -0.44 -8.09 3.51
N VAL A 109 -0.05 -8.63 2.35
CA VAL A 109 -0.97 -8.84 1.24
C VAL A 109 -2.03 -9.88 1.56
N TYR A 110 -1.67 -10.98 2.21
CA TYR A 110 -2.64 -11.99 2.66
C TYR A 110 -3.68 -11.37 3.60
N VAL A 111 -3.28 -10.44 4.47
CA VAL A 111 -4.23 -9.68 5.29
C VAL A 111 -5.19 -8.87 4.44
N LYS A 112 -4.68 -8.09 3.48
CA LYS A 112 -5.53 -7.26 2.61
C LYS A 112 -6.47 -8.08 1.72
N ILE A 113 -6.04 -9.23 1.22
CA ILE A 113 -6.91 -10.16 0.48
C ILE A 113 -8.01 -10.72 1.38
N GLY A 114 -7.67 -11.14 2.61
CA GLY A 114 -8.68 -11.55 3.59
C GLY A 114 -9.69 -10.45 3.90
N ASP A 115 -9.24 -9.21 3.94
CA ASP A 115 -10.11 -8.04 4.13
C ASP A 115 -11.08 -7.82 2.98
N ILE A 116 -10.63 -8.05 1.74
CA ILE A 116 -11.49 -8.02 0.55
C ILE A 116 -12.59 -9.07 0.67
N TYR A 117 -12.25 -10.32 0.96
CA TYR A 117 -13.25 -11.39 1.10
C TYR A 117 -14.28 -11.07 2.19
N ARG A 118 -13.82 -10.49 3.31
CA ARG A 118 -14.73 -10.05 4.37
C ARG A 118 -15.66 -8.91 3.91
N LYS A 119 -15.15 -7.92 3.18
CA LYS A 119 -15.89 -6.70 2.83
C LYS A 119 -16.78 -6.87 1.60
N ARG A 120 -16.26 -7.46 0.54
CA ARG A 120 -16.97 -7.70 -0.74
C ARG A 120 -17.96 -8.85 -0.62
N ASP A 121 -17.47 -10.02 -0.20
CA ASP A 121 -18.24 -11.27 -0.28
C ASP A 121 -18.95 -11.62 1.03
N LYS A 122 -18.60 -10.92 2.13
CA LYS A 122 -18.98 -11.31 3.50
C LYS A 122 -18.58 -12.75 3.85
N ASP A 123 -17.58 -13.28 3.16
CA ASP A 123 -17.05 -14.63 3.37
C ASP A 123 -16.02 -14.61 4.50
N TYR A 124 -16.53 -14.63 5.73
CA TYR A 124 -15.70 -14.67 6.94
C TYR A 124 -14.83 -15.93 7.03
N PRO A 125 -15.30 -17.14 6.68
CA PRO A 125 -14.44 -18.33 6.66
C PRO A 125 -13.22 -18.16 5.76
N LYS A 126 -13.41 -17.66 4.54
CA LYS A 126 -12.31 -17.45 3.59
C LYS A 126 -11.39 -16.31 4.04
N ALA A 127 -11.94 -15.21 4.55
CA ALA A 127 -11.15 -14.14 5.16
C ALA A 127 -10.24 -14.66 6.29
N ARG A 128 -10.79 -15.48 7.20
CA ARG A 128 -10.03 -16.10 8.29
C ARG A 128 -8.93 -17.03 7.80
N LYS A 129 -9.16 -17.77 6.70
CA LYS A 129 -8.14 -18.60 6.07
C LYS A 129 -6.94 -17.75 5.65
N TYR A 130 -7.16 -16.66 4.93
CA TYR A 130 -6.10 -15.76 4.49
C TYR A 130 -5.37 -15.07 5.64
N TRP A 131 -6.08 -14.64 6.70
CA TRP A 131 -5.43 -14.07 7.88
C TRP A 131 -4.55 -15.09 8.62
N ARG A 132 -4.96 -16.37 8.67
CA ARG A 132 -4.13 -17.45 9.22
C ARG A 132 -2.91 -17.76 8.36
N GLU A 133 -3.05 -17.72 7.02
CA GLU A 133 -1.90 -17.84 6.12
C GLU A 133 -0.90 -16.70 6.36
N ALA A 134 -1.38 -15.46 6.54
CA ALA A 134 -0.55 -14.32 6.94
C ALA A 134 0.25 -14.59 8.22
N LEU A 135 -0.40 -15.15 9.25
CA LEU A 135 0.26 -15.52 10.51
C LEU A 135 1.20 -16.71 10.39
N SER A 136 0.94 -17.64 9.48
CA SER A 136 1.86 -18.75 9.22
C SER A 136 3.18 -18.27 8.61
N ILE A 137 3.14 -17.17 7.85
CA ILE A 137 4.31 -16.51 7.26
C ILE A 137 4.98 -15.60 8.28
N ASN A 138 4.21 -14.75 8.97
CA ASN A 138 4.69 -13.88 10.04
C ASN A 138 3.79 -14.01 11.29
N PRO A 139 4.21 -14.83 12.28
CA PRO A 139 3.43 -15.04 13.50
C PRO A 139 3.18 -13.78 14.32
N TYR A 140 4.03 -12.76 14.17
CA TYR A 140 3.97 -11.48 14.91
C TYR A 140 3.22 -10.38 14.16
N LEU A 141 2.47 -10.73 13.10
CA LEU A 141 1.71 -9.74 12.34
C LEU A 141 0.45 -9.32 13.13
N GLU A 142 0.57 -8.22 13.87
CA GLU A 142 -0.51 -7.67 14.69
C GLU A 142 -1.80 -7.41 13.90
N GLU A 143 -1.71 -6.89 12.68
CA GLU A 143 -2.89 -6.67 11.82
C GLU A 143 -3.72 -7.96 11.65
N ALA A 144 -3.06 -9.10 11.41
CA ALA A 144 -3.74 -10.38 11.22
C ALA A 144 -4.35 -10.91 12.53
N ARG A 145 -3.66 -10.71 13.66
CA ARG A 145 -4.15 -11.08 15.00
C ARG A 145 -5.40 -10.29 15.37
N GLU A 146 -5.38 -8.98 15.14
CA GLU A 146 -6.53 -8.10 15.36
C GLU A 146 -7.75 -8.54 14.53
N ARG A 147 -7.55 -8.91 13.25
CA ARG A 147 -8.65 -9.39 12.40
C ARG A 147 -9.23 -10.72 12.87
N LEU A 148 -8.39 -11.61 13.39
CA LEU A 148 -8.80 -12.88 13.97
C LEU A 148 -9.33 -12.74 15.40
N LYS A 149 -9.10 -11.60 16.06
CA LYS A 149 -9.38 -11.35 17.47
C LYS A 149 -8.69 -12.37 18.39
N ILE A 150 -7.42 -12.62 18.12
CA ILE A 150 -6.56 -13.51 18.91
C ILE A 150 -5.53 -12.68 19.67
N SER A 151 -5.23 -13.10 20.89
CA SER A 151 -4.23 -12.49 21.76
C SER A 151 -2.87 -13.17 21.56
N PRO A 152 -1.75 -12.49 21.86
CA PRO A 152 -0.42 -13.12 21.87
C PRO A 152 -0.32 -14.31 22.84
N GLU A 153 -1.22 -14.37 23.81
CA GLU A 153 -1.34 -15.40 24.85
C GLU A 153 -2.03 -16.69 24.36
N ASP A 154 -2.62 -16.68 23.16
CA ASP A 154 -3.34 -17.83 22.58
C ASP A 154 -2.40 -18.91 21.95
N PHE A 155 -1.07 -18.78 22.11
CA PHE A 155 -0.05 -19.66 21.53
C PHE A 155 1.03 -20.09 22.53
#